data_AF-A0AAV9LE03-F1
#
_entry.id   AF-A0AAV9LE03-F1
#
_cell.length_a   1.000
_cell.length_b   1.000
_cell.length_c   1.000
_cell.angle_alpha   90.00
_cell.angle_beta   90.00
_cell.angle_gamma   90.00
#
_symmetry.space_group_name_H-M   'P 1'
#
loop_
_entity.id
_entity.type
_entity.pdbx_description
1 polymer ?
#
loop_
_entity_poly.entity_id
_entity_poly.type
_entity_poly.pdbx_seq_one_letter_code
_entity_poly.pdbx_strand_id
1 'polypeptide(L)'
;MAIDMNIHELLVIGDSNLLIHQVQGEWAANNPKITPYVQYIQKLCKRFRKIELRHTPRTQNELADALATIASMIKHPDTSYINSLDIEVKEQSVHCSHVEAEPDGLPWYFDIKKYLETETYPENATFNQKKSIRRMALNFFASGEILYRRTPDLGLLRCVNASEAAKLLE
;
A
#
# COMPACT_ATOMS: atom_id res chain seq x y z
N MET A 1 0.39 1.65 1.08
CA MET A 1 -0.64 2.60 1.58
C MET A 1 -0.20 4.02 1.26
N ALA A 2 -1.05 5.05 1.45
CA ALA A 2 -0.74 6.45 1.13
C ALA A 2 0.61 6.95 1.70
N ILE A 3 1.01 6.44 2.87
CA ILE A 3 2.32 6.75 3.47
C ILE A 3 3.48 6.23 2.61
N ASP A 4 3.37 5.00 2.10
CA ASP A 4 4.39 4.40 1.25
C ASP A 4 4.46 5.10 -0.12
N MET A 5 3.34 5.72 -0.54
CA MET A 5 3.23 6.53 -1.75
C MET A 5 3.84 7.94 -1.59
N ASN A 6 4.50 8.22 -0.46
CA ASN A 6 5.10 9.51 -0.14
C ASN A 6 4.09 10.68 -0.18
N ILE A 7 2.82 10.40 0.16
CA ILE A 7 1.77 11.41 0.26
C ILE A 7 1.91 12.10 1.63
N HIS A 8 2.05 13.44 1.61
CA HIS A 8 2.22 14.23 2.83
C HIS A 8 0.93 14.89 3.33
N GLU A 9 -0.04 15.10 2.44
CA GLU A 9 -1.34 15.69 2.75
C GLU A 9 -2.47 14.75 2.31
N LEU A 10 -3.41 14.46 3.20
CA LEU A 10 -4.47 13.48 2.96
C LEU A 10 -5.84 14.00 3.37
N LEU A 11 -6.82 13.88 2.49
CA LEU A 11 -8.25 14.05 2.80
C LEU A 11 -8.91 12.67 2.85
N VAL A 12 -9.41 12.27 4.01
CA VAL A 12 -10.11 11.01 4.24
C VAL A 12 -11.60 11.30 4.31
N ILE A 13 -12.36 10.68 3.40
CA ILE A 13 -13.82 10.79 3.34
C ILE A 13 -14.42 9.44 3.72
N GLY A 14 -15.40 9.44 4.62
CA GLY A 14 -16.13 8.24 5.00
C GLY A 14 -17.56 8.54 5.41
N ASP A 15 -18.42 7.52 5.38
CA ASP A 15 -19.83 7.59 5.76
C ASP A 15 -20.10 7.16 7.21
N SER A 16 -19.09 6.65 7.91
CA SER A 16 -19.19 6.35 9.34
C SER A 16 -18.91 7.58 10.20
N ASN A 17 -19.97 8.32 10.53
CA ASN A 17 -19.86 9.50 11.40
C ASN A 17 -19.23 9.15 12.77
N LEU A 18 -19.58 7.98 13.32
CA LEU A 18 -19.02 7.49 14.58
C LEU A 18 -17.49 7.36 14.53
N LEU A 19 -16.95 6.68 13.52
CA LEU A 19 -15.51 6.45 13.43
C LEU A 19 -14.74 7.74 13.17
N ILE A 20 -15.30 8.65 12.36
CA ILE A 20 -14.67 9.94 12.07
C ILE A 20 -14.46 10.75 13.36
N HIS A 21 -15.51 10.91 14.16
CA HIS A 21 -15.43 11.63 15.43
C HIS A 21 -14.55 10.92 16.47
N GLN A 22 -14.53 9.58 16.48
CA GLN A 22 -13.64 8.81 17.36
C GLN A 22 -12.16 8.99 17.00
N VAL A 23 -11.82 8.95 15.71
CA VAL A 23 -10.44 9.14 15.24
C VAL A 23 -9.98 10.58 15.48
N GLN A 24 -10.86 11.57 15.27
CA GLN A 24 -10.58 12.97 15.60
C GLN A 24 -10.40 13.23 17.10
N GLY A 25 -10.79 12.28 17.96
CA GLY A 25 -10.71 12.42 19.41
C GLY A 25 -11.86 13.23 20.00
N GLU A 26 -12.87 13.55 19.22
CA GLU A 26 -14.06 14.27 19.66
C GLU A 26 -14.96 13.35 20.49
N TRP A 27 -15.05 12.07 20.12
CA TRP A 27 -15.86 11.05 20.81
C TRP A 27 -14.99 9.93 21.37
N ALA A 28 -15.37 9.40 22.54
CA ALA A 28 -14.67 8.27 23.15
C ALA A 28 -15.00 6.94 22.46
N ALA A 29 -13.98 6.11 22.22
CA ALA A 29 -14.13 4.74 21.75
C ALA A 29 -14.11 3.76 22.94
N ASN A 30 -15.29 3.47 23.49
CA ASN A 30 -15.45 2.65 24.70
C ASN A 30 -15.50 1.14 24.43
N ASN A 31 -15.59 0.73 23.16
CA ASN A 31 -15.62 -0.69 22.81
C ASN A 31 -14.18 -1.22 22.74
N PRO A 32 -13.79 -2.19 23.59
CA PRO A 32 -12.41 -2.70 23.65
C PRO A 32 -11.95 -3.35 22.35
N LYS A 33 -12.87 -3.77 21.48
CA LYS A 33 -12.53 -4.28 20.14
C LYS A 33 -12.19 -3.17 19.16
N ILE A 34 -12.73 -1.96 19.33
CA ILE A 34 -12.55 -0.84 18.40
C ILE A 34 -11.43 0.10 18.86
N THR A 35 -11.23 0.23 20.18
CA THR A 35 -10.20 1.09 20.78
C THR A 35 -8.80 0.90 20.17
N PRO A 36 -8.29 -0.34 19.94
CA PRO A 36 -6.98 -0.54 19.32
C PRO A 36 -6.90 0.01 17.89
N TYR A 37 -7.98 -0.13 17.11
CA TYR A 37 -8.04 0.38 15.73
C TYR A 37 -8.03 1.91 15.70
N VAL A 38 -8.82 2.56 16.57
CA VAL A 38 -8.86 4.03 16.66
C VAL A 38 -7.48 4.57 17.07
N GLN A 39 -6.84 3.97 18.07
CA GLN A 39 -5.49 4.35 18.50
C GLN A 39 -4.45 4.16 17.38
N TYR A 40 -4.55 3.07 16.63
CA TYR A 40 -3.66 2.81 15.51
C TYR A 40 -3.84 3.83 14.38
N ILE A 41 -5.09 4.14 14.00
CA ILE A 41 -5.39 5.17 13.00
C ILE A 41 -4.85 6.53 13.48
N GLN A 42 -5.03 6.89 14.74
CA GLN A 42 -4.47 8.12 15.31
C GLN A 42 -2.94 8.16 15.24
N LYS A 43 -2.24 7.03 15.46
CA LYS A 43 -0.79 6.92 15.27
C LYS A 43 -0.40 7.13 13.79
N LEU A 44 -1.19 6.60 12.85
CA LEU A 44 -0.97 6.81 11.42
C LEU A 44 -1.22 8.26 10.99
N CYS A 45 -2.28 8.91 11.49
CA CYS A 45 -2.58 10.31 11.22
C CYS A 45 -1.39 11.23 11.53
N LYS A 46 -0.65 10.95 12.61
CA LYS A 46 0.55 11.71 13.01
C LYS A 46 1.72 11.63 12.02
N ARG A 47 1.71 10.66 11.10
CA ARG A 47 2.76 10.51 10.07
C ARG A 47 2.55 11.45 8.87
N PHE A 48 1.37 12.04 8.72
CA PHE A 48 1.07 12.99 7.67
C PHE A 48 1.33 14.43 8.14
N ARG A 49 1.82 15.28 7.24
CA ARG A 49 2.00 16.71 7.52
C ARG A 49 0.65 17.40 7.73
N LYS A 50 -0.35 17.00 6.95
CA LYS A 50 -1.73 17.48 7.06
C LYS A 50 -2.68 16.33 6.78
N ILE A 51 -3.65 16.14 7.67
CA ILE A 51 -4.73 15.18 7.43
C ILE A 51 -6.06 15.81 7.82
N GLU A 52 -7.07 15.59 6.98
CA GLU A 52 -8.43 16.03 7.23
C GLU A 52 -9.37 14.82 7.11
N LEU A 53 -10.27 14.66 8.07
CA LEU A 53 -11.30 13.61 8.08
C LEU A 53 -12.65 14.29 7.89
N ARG A 54 -13.42 13.87 6.88
CA ARG A 54 -14.74 14.42 6.57
C ARG A 54 -15.79 13.34 6.47
N HIS A 55 -16.92 13.59 7.11
CA HIS A 55 -18.10 12.77 6.95
C HIS A 55 -18.83 13.13 5.66
N THR A 56 -19.28 12.11 4.93
CA THR A 56 -20.17 12.25 3.78
C THR A 56 -21.34 11.28 3.89
N PRO A 57 -22.56 11.61 3.42
CA PRO A 57 -23.66 10.65 3.40
C PRO A 57 -23.28 9.40 2.58
N ARG A 58 -23.86 8.25 2.94
CA ARG A 58 -23.64 6.97 2.26
C ARG A 58 -23.90 7.04 0.74
N THR A 59 -24.90 7.81 0.31
CA THR A 59 -25.21 8.06 -1.10
C THR A 59 -24.10 8.81 -1.87
N GLN A 60 -23.11 9.37 -1.18
CA GLN A 60 -21.94 10.03 -1.76
C GLN A 60 -20.66 9.21 -1.55
N ASN A 61 -20.75 8.05 -0.88
CA ASN A 61 -19.64 7.11 -0.67
C ASN A 61 -19.79 5.82 -1.51
N GLU A 62 -20.54 5.89 -2.62
CA GLU A 62 -20.96 4.73 -3.42
C GLU A 62 -19.80 3.86 -3.90
N LEU A 63 -18.67 4.47 -4.25
CA LEU A 63 -17.48 3.75 -4.69
C LEU A 63 -16.89 2.88 -3.57
N ALA A 64 -16.73 3.45 -2.38
CA ALA A 64 -16.21 2.69 -1.23
C ALA A 64 -17.18 1.58 -0.82
N ASP A 65 -18.48 1.86 -0.87
CA ASP A 65 -19.52 0.88 -0.58
C ASP A 65 -19.57 -0.26 -1.60
N ALA A 66 -19.45 0.06 -2.89
CA ALA A 66 -19.39 -0.94 -3.94
C ALA A 66 -18.17 -1.86 -3.74
N LEU A 67 -17.01 -1.28 -3.42
CA LEU A 67 -15.79 -2.04 -3.11
C LEU A 67 -15.95 -2.92 -1.87
N ALA A 68 -16.51 -2.39 -0.78
CA ALA A 68 -16.78 -3.15 0.43
C ALA A 68 -17.78 -4.30 0.16
N THR A 69 -18.79 -4.04 -0.68
CA THR A 69 -19.77 -5.05 -1.10
C THR A 69 -19.11 -6.15 -1.91
N ILE A 70 -18.30 -5.81 -2.91
CA ILE A 70 -17.55 -6.79 -3.71
C ILE A 70 -16.62 -7.60 -2.80
N ALA A 71 -15.89 -6.96 -1.89
CA ALA A 71 -15.02 -7.65 -0.94
C ALA A 71 -15.79 -8.64 -0.05
N SER A 72 -17.00 -8.28 0.40
CA SER A 72 -17.86 -9.18 1.20
C SER A 72 -18.38 -10.40 0.42
N MET A 73 -18.45 -10.31 -0.91
CA MET A 73 -18.89 -11.41 -1.78
C MET A 73 -17.80 -12.42 -2.07
N ILE A 74 -16.52 -12.07 -1.84
CA ILE A 74 -15.39 -12.98 -1.99
C ILE A 74 -15.47 -14.01 -0.87
N LYS A 75 -16.05 -15.18 -1.18
CA LYS A 75 -16.08 -16.31 -0.25
C LYS A 75 -14.68 -16.87 -0.09
N HIS A 76 -14.09 -16.70 1.09
CA HIS A 76 -12.95 -17.52 1.48
C HIS A 76 -13.42 -18.98 1.62
N PRO A 77 -12.61 -19.97 1.19
CA PRO A 77 -12.99 -21.38 1.22
C PRO A 77 -13.36 -21.89 2.62
N ASP A 78 -12.88 -21.24 3.68
CA ASP A 78 -13.28 -21.49 5.06
C ASP A 78 -14.32 -20.47 5.53
N THR A 79 -15.60 -20.85 5.43
CA THR A 79 -16.78 -20.01 5.73
C THR A 79 -16.98 -19.61 7.19
N SER A 80 -16.02 -19.91 8.08
CA SER A 80 -16.12 -19.65 9.53
C SER A 80 -15.11 -18.65 10.08
N TYR A 81 -14.17 -18.16 9.28
CA TYR A 81 -13.19 -17.18 9.72
C TYR A 81 -13.34 -15.87 8.95
N ILE A 82 -14.03 -14.90 9.56
CA ILE A 82 -13.57 -13.51 9.39
C ILE A 82 -12.17 -13.54 10.00
N ASN A 83 -11.12 -13.49 9.18
CA ASN A 83 -9.79 -13.21 9.70
C ASN A 83 -9.97 -11.97 10.58
N SER A 84 -9.82 -12.11 11.91
CA SER A 84 -9.52 -10.93 12.70
C SER A 84 -8.35 -10.31 11.99
N LEU A 85 -8.50 -9.05 11.59
CA LEU A 85 -7.35 -8.25 11.21
C LEU A 85 -6.58 -8.10 12.51
N ASP A 86 -5.77 -9.12 12.82
CA ASP A 86 -4.76 -9.08 13.84
C ASP A 86 -3.79 -8.03 13.33
N ILE A 87 -4.00 -6.79 13.77
CA ILE A 87 -3.06 -5.71 13.56
C ILE A 87 -1.89 -5.99 14.49
N GLU A 88 -1.07 -6.97 14.10
CA GLU A 88 0.25 -7.14 14.65
C GLU A 88 1.09 -6.02 14.03
N VAL A 89 1.30 -4.94 14.79
CA VAL A 89 2.27 -3.91 14.43
C VAL A 89 3.64 -4.56 14.51
N LYS A 90 4.08 -5.19 13.42
CA LYS A 90 5.43 -5.72 13.31
C LYS A 90 6.37 -4.53 13.13
N GLU A 91 6.98 -4.10 14.23
CA GLU A 91 8.11 -3.15 14.23
C GLU A 91 9.42 -3.81 13.72
N GLN A 92 9.39 -5.08 13.33
CA GLN A 92 10.56 -5.78 12.82
C GLN A 92 10.95 -5.28 11.43
N SER A 93 12.21 -4.84 11.31
CA SER A 93 12.86 -4.57 10.04
C SER A 93 12.71 -5.79 9.14
N VAL A 94 12.12 -5.61 7.96
CA VAL A 94 12.16 -6.64 6.92
C VAL A 94 13.64 -6.83 6.59
N HIS A 95 14.18 -8.01 6.88
CA HIS A 95 15.59 -8.32 6.68
C HIS A 95 15.91 -8.21 5.19
N CYS A 96 16.60 -7.15 4.79
CA CYS A 96 17.08 -6.99 3.42
C CYS A 96 18.42 -7.71 3.29
N SER A 97 18.43 -8.82 2.55
CA SER A 97 19.66 -9.44 2.07
C SER A 97 20.35 -8.51 1.07
N HIS A 98 21.67 -8.42 1.21
CA HIS A 98 22.69 -7.81 0.34
C HIS A 98 22.20 -6.85 -0.77
N VAL A 99 22.52 -5.57 -0.63
CA VAL A 99 22.27 -4.53 -1.63
C VAL A 99 23.41 -4.53 -2.65
N GLU A 100 23.18 -5.14 -3.82
CA GLU A 100 24.09 -5.03 -4.96
C GLU A 100 23.64 -3.89 -5.88
N ALA A 101 24.58 -3.02 -6.25
CA ALA A 101 24.36 -2.06 -7.32
C ALA A 101 24.61 -2.76 -8.66
N GLU A 102 23.68 -2.61 -9.60
CA GLU A 102 23.90 -3.12 -10.96
C GLU A 102 25.09 -2.40 -11.62
N PRO A 103 25.87 -3.09 -12.48
CA PRO A 103 27.07 -2.52 -13.10
C PRO A 103 26.81 -1.28 -13.95
N ASP A 104 25.58 -1.11 -14.43
CA ASP A 104 25.13 0.01 -15.25
C ASP A 104 24.67 1.22 -14.42
N GLY A 105 24.66 1.09 -13.08
CA GLY A 105 24.21 2.12 -12.14
C GLY A 105 22.69 2.34 -12.14
N LEU A 106 21.93 1.56 -12.90
CA LEU A 106 20.47 1.63 -12.93
C LEU A 106 19.86 0.74 -11.83
N PRO A 107 18.67 1.06 -11.31
CA PRO A 107 17.98 0.15 -10.41
C PRO A 107 17.66 -1.19 -11.10
N TRP A 108 17.76 -2.30 -10.39
CA TRP A 108 17.44 -3.64 -10.91
C TRP A 108 16.03 -3.76 -11.54
N TYR A 109 15.10 -2.90 -11.13
CA TYR A 109 13.72 -2.85 -11.64
C TYR A 109 13.50 -1.83 -12.78
N PHE A 110 14.56 -1.20 -13.30
CA PHE A 110 14.48 -0.10 -14.27
C PHE A 110 13.63 -0.46 -15.51
N ASP A 111 13.93 -1.59 -16.14
CA ASP A 111 13.21 -2.04 -17.34
C ASP A 111 11.73 -2.35 -17.06
N ILE A 112 11.42 -2.84 -15.85
CA ILE A 112 10.05 -3.13 -15.43
C ILE A 112 9.29 -1.82 -15.19
N LYS A 113 9.91 -0.85 -14.50
CA LYS A 113 9.33 0.49 -14.28
C LYS A 113 9.05 1.18 -15.60
N LYS A 114 10.05 1.22 -16.50
CA LYS A 114 9.92 1.84 -17.83
C LYS A 114 8.82 1.20 -18.67
N TYR A 115 8.72 -0.13 -18.65
CA TYR A 115 7.65 -0.85 -19.34
C TYR A 115 6.27 -0.53 -18.77
N LEU A 116 6.11 -0.44 -17.45
CA LEU A 116 4.83 -0.10 -16.82
C LEU A 116 4.41 1.36 -17.08
N GLU A 117 5.36 2.28 -17.26
CA GLU A 117 5.08 3.71 -17.49
C GLU A 117 4.82 4.05 -18.95
N THR A 118 5.59 3.47 -19.87
CA THR A 118 5.62 3.89 -21.28
C THR A 118 5.36 2.76 -22.27
N GLU A 119 5.15 1.53 -21.80
CA GLU A 119 5.02 0.31 -22.61
C GLU A 119 6.22 0.06 -23.56
N THR A 120 7.36 0.71 -23.29
CA THR A 120 8.58 0.56 -24.08
C THR A 120 9.51 -0.51 -23.52
N TYR A 121 10.31 -1.12 -24.39
CA TYR A 121 11.35 -2.07 -24.04
C TYR A 121 12.73 -1.45 -24.28
N PRO A 122 13.80 -2.01 -23.70
CA PRO A 122 15.16 -1.63 -24.09
C PRO A 122 15.35 -1.81 -25.59
N GLU A 123 16.04 -0.86 -26.25
CA GLU A 123 16.20 -0.83 -27.71
C GLU A 123 16.81 -2.13 -28.25
N ASN A 124 17.75 -2.71 -27.50
CA ASN A 124 18.46 -3.93 -27.86
C ASN A 124 17.85 -5.21 -27.25
N ALA A 125 16.61 -5.15 -26.72
CA ALA A 125 15.99 -6.30 -26.08
C ALA A 125 15.56 -7.38 -27.09
N THR A 126 16.03 -8.61 -26.87
CA THR A 126 15.58 -9.80 -27.58
C THR A 126 14.11 -10.13 -27.28
N PHE A 127 13.46 -10.91 -28.15
CA PHE A 127 12.08 -11.36 -27.94
C PHE A 127 11.87 -12.03 -26.57
N ASN A 128 12.82 -12.86 -26.13
CA ASN A 128 12.74 -13.55 -24.84
C ASN A 128 12.86 -12.59 -23.65
N GLN A 129 13.70 -11.55 -23.75
CA GLN A 129 13.80 -10.50 -22.74
C GLN A 129 12.49 -9.70 -22.66
N LYS A 130 11.92 -9.27 -23.80
CA LYS A 130 10.64 -8.57 -23.85
C LYS A 130 9.51 -9.40 -23.21
N LYS A 131 9.44 -10.70 -23.52
CA LYS A 131 8.49 -11.64 -22.91
C LYS A 131 8.70 -11.77 -21.40
N SER A 132 9.95 -11.81 -20.95
CA SER A 132 10.29 -11.92 -19.53
C SER A 132 9.91 -10.67 -18.75
N ILE A 133 10.22 -9.47 -19.28
CA ILE A 133 9.81 -8.18 -18.69
C ILE A 133 8.28 -8.13 -18.56
N ARG A 134 7.55 -8.46 -19.63
CA ARG A 134 6.08 -8.47 -19.60
C ARG A 134 5.52 -9.42 -18.54
N ARG A 135 6.09 -10.62 -18.41
CA ARG A 135 5.67 -11.58 -17.39
C ARG A 135 6.00 -11.09 -15.98
N MET A 136 7.17 -10.51 -15.78
CA MET A 136 7.56 -9.98 -14.47
C MET A 136 6.68 -8.80 -14.06
N ALA A 137 6.41 -7.87 -14.98
CA ALA A 137 5.62 -6.66 -14.75
C ALA A 137 4.22 -6.95 -14.17
N LEU A 138 3.63 -8.12 -14.45
CA LEU A 138 2.35 -8.55 -13.83
C LEU A 138 2.42 -8.61 -12.30
N ASN A 139 3.60 -8.90 -11.74
CA ASN A 139 3.83 -8.94 -10.31
C ASN A 139 4.14 -7.56 -9.71
N PHE A 140 4.15 -6.49 -10.52
CA PHE A 140 4.48 -5.16 -10.07
C PHE A 140 3.35 -4.16 -10.31
N PHE A 141 3.33 -3.14 -9.47
CA PHE A 141 2.35 -2.06 -9.49
C PHE A 141 3.09 -0.72 -9.38
N ALA A 142 2.93 0.13 -10.39
CA ALA A 142 3.44 1.50 -10.34
C ALA A 142 2.38 2.42 -9.73
N SER A 143 2.78 3.25 -8.76
CA SER A 143 1.93 4.30 -8.20
C SER A 143 2.73 5.59 -8.06
N GLY A 144 2.45 6.53 -8.96
CA GLY A 144 3.31 7.71 -9.14
C GLY A 144 4.73 7.27 -9.47
N GLU A 145 5.70 7.83 -8.75
CA GLU A 145 7.13 7.51 -8.91
C GLU A 145 7.57 6.17 -8.29
N ILE A 146 6.69 5.56 -7.48
CA ILE A 146 7.05 4.43 -6.62
C ILE A 146 6.56 3.12 -7.23
N LEU A 147 7.48 2.16 -7.32
CA LEU A 147 7.20 0.82 -7.80
C LEU A 147 7.01 -0.14 -6.62
N TYR A 148 5.96 -0.95 -6.67
CA TYR A 148 5.66 -1.97 -5.68
C TYR A 148 5.69 -3.36 -6.29
N ARG A 149 6.25 -4.33 -5.56
CA ARG A 149 6.13 -5.76 -5.88
C ARG A 149 4.96 -6.34 -5.08
N ARG A 150 4.07 -7.04 -5.77
CA ARG A 150 2.97 -7.81 -5.15
C ARG A 150 3.53 -9.08 -4.51
N THR A 151 3.15 -9.34 -3.28
CA THR A 151 3.44 -10.60 -2.59
C THR A 151 2.23 -11.54 -2.65
N PRO A 152 2.43 -12.87 -2.51
CA PRO A 152 1.33 -13.84 -2.61
C PRO A 152 0.21 -13.64 -1.57
N ASP A 153 0.52 -13.01 -0.44
CA ASP A 153 -0.38 -12.65 0.66
C ASP A 153 -1.08 -11.30 0.46
N LEU A 154 -1.15 -10.79 -0.77
CA LEU A 154 -1.74 -9.49 -1.13
C LEU A 154 -1.02 -8.26 -0.55
N GLY A 155 0.16 -8.46 0.06
CA GLY A 155 1.04 -7.38 0.48
C GLY A 155 1.68 -6.65 -0.71
N LEU A 156 2.19 -5.44 -0.43
CA LEU A 156 2.94 -4.62 -1.37
C LEU A 156 4.29 -4.26 -0.76
N LEU A 157 5.38 -4.67 -1.41
CA LEU A 157 6.74 -4.31 -1.03
C LEU A 157 7.25 -3.19 -1.93
N ARG A 158 7.67 -2.07 -1.33
CA ARG A 158 8.28 -0.96 -2.07
C ARG A 158 9.62 -1.40 -2.66
N CYS A 159 9.79 -1.20 -3.96
CA CYS A 159 11.08 -1.37 -4.62
C CYS A 159 11.95 -0.16 -4.32
N VAL A 160 13.18 -0.41 -3.87
CA VAL A 160 14.17 0.61 -3.54
C VAL A 160 15.44 0.38 -4.34
N ASN A 161 16.10 1.45 -4.76
CA ASN A 161 17.41 1.36 -5.40
C ASN A 161 18.53 1.24 -4.34
N ALA A 162 19.76 0.95 -4.78
CA ALA A 162 20.88 0.73 -3.86
C ALA A 162 21.16 1.93 -2.93
N SER A 163 21.04 3.16 -3.44
CA SER A 163 21.26 4.38 -2.65
C SER A 163 20.16 4.62 -1.61
N GLU A 164 18.91 4.31 -1.94
CA GLU A 164 17.78 4.38 -1.01
C GLU A 164 17.86 3.28 0.04
N ALA A 165 18.25 2.07 -0.36
CA ALA A 165 18.42 0.94 0.54
C ALA A 165 19.53 1.21 1.57
N ALA A 166 20.66 1.79 1.16
CA ALA A 166 21.72 2.20 2.08
C ALA A 166 21.22 3.18 3.16
N LYS A 167 20.44 4.20 2.77
CA LYS A 167 19.84 5.17 3.71
C LYS A 167 18.79 4.57 4.66
N LEU A 168 18.14 3.48 4.26
CA LEU A 168 17.13 2.80 5.07
C LEU A 168 17.75 1.81 6.07
N LEU A 169 19.00 1.41 5.84
CA LEU A 169 19.75 0.49 6.69
C LEU A 169 20.64 1.21 7.74
N GLU A 170 20.89 2.51 7.57
CA GLU A 170 21.49 3.40 8.58
C GLU A 170 20.47 3.83 9.65
#